data_AF-A0A2G9UW28-F1
#
_entry.id   AF-A0A2G9UW28-F1
#
_cell.length_a   1.000
_cell.length_b   1.000
_cell.length_c   1.000
_cell.angle_alpha   90.00
_cell.angle_beta   90.00
_cell.angle_gamma   90.00
#
_symmetry.space_group_name_H-M   'P 1'
#
loop_
_entity.id
_entity.type
_entity.pdbx_description
1 polymer ?
#
loop_
_entity_poly.entity_id
_entity_poly.type
_entity_poly.pdbx_seq_one_letter_code
_entity_poly.pdbx_strand_id
1 'polypeptide(L)'
;MELFASLIGNEQVRPQRMLPTLCLCQESVGTDILPFFPDFTEIKDFKDPLCECLKEHSIKIQELQHAMKDATLMAQEIREKTERLRDRVTVVKAGDVCAKCERSLIGRPFHAHHCRHFFHRECLEEEMMPFLSEELKARLTDLEATEKRLFAQLQAADRVPSASDKFTDERKARFMKVTCEINEIIGTQCPLCGLTAIELIDKPFFTEEQFEADHESWEI
;
A
#
# COMPACT_ATOMS: atom_id res chain seq x y z
N MET A 1 -36.13 13.63 -8.77
CA MET A 1 -37.15 14.54 -9.34
C MET A 1 -38.56 13.96 -9.25
N GLU A 2 -38.80 12.69 -9.61
CA GLU A 2 -40.15 12.09 -9.53
C GLU A 2 -40.69 11.91 -8.10
N LEU A 3 -39.84 11.58 -7.13
CA LEU A 3 -40.24 11.51 -5.71
C LEU A 3 -40.62 12.88 -5.13
N PHE A 4 -39.99 13.98 -5.60
CA PHE A 4 -40.34 15.35 -5.20
C PHE A 4 -41.71 15.76 -5.75
N ALA A 5 -42.01 15.41 -7.00
CA ALA A 5 -43.30 15.68 -7.61
C ALA A 5 -44.45 14.95 -6.90
N SER A 6 -44.22 13.71 -6.42
CA SER A 6 -45.22 12.94 -5.68
C SER A 6 -45.48 13.45 -4.26
N LEU A 7 -44.48 14.07 -3.61
CA LEU A 7 -44.67 14.77 -2.33
C LEU A 7 -45.42 16.10 -2.51
N ILE A 8 -45.16 16.86 -3.57
CA ILE A 8 -45.79 18.18 -3.79
C ILE A 8 -47.24 18.04 -4.31
N GLY A 9 -47.59 16.94 -4.96
CA GLY A 9 -48.95 16.66 -5.45
C GLY A 9 -49.98 16.28 -4.36
N ASN A 10 -49.60 16.26 -3.09
CA ASN A 10 -50.52 16.06 -1.97
C ASN A 10 -50.81 17.40 -1.28
N GLU A 11 -52.06 17.85 -1.34
CA GLU A 11 -52.62 19.08 -0.74
C GLU A 11 -52.50 19.18 0.81
N GLN A 12 -51.66 18.35 1.43
CA GLN A 12 -51.48 18.21 2.88
C GLN A 12 -50.00 17.98 3.28
N VAL A 13 -49.02 18.37 2.45
CA VAL A 13 -47.61 18.31 2.90
C VAL A 13 -47.30 19.55 3.73
N ARG A 14 -47.26 19.35 5.06
CA ARG A 14 -46.85 20.39 6.01
C ARG A 14 -45.43 20.88 5.65
N PRO A 15 -45.15 22.19 5.74
CA PRO A 15 -43.85 22.78 5.41
C PRO A 15 -42.67 22.11 6.12
N GLN A 16 -42.92 21.63 7.35
CA GLN A 16 -41.99 20.89 8.21
C GLN A 16 -41.47 19.57 7.59
N ARG A 17 -42.22 18.97 6.65
CA ARG A 17 -41.81 17.72 5.96
C ARG A 17 -41.08 17.97 4.64
N MET A 18 -41.05 19.21 4.13
CA MET A 18 -40.39 19.56 2.87
C MET A 18 -38.93 19.96 3.08
N LEU A 19 -38.60 20.62 4.20
CA LEU A 19 -37.25 21.14 4.46
C LEU A 19 -36.15 20.08 4.64
N PRO A 20 -36.39 18.94 5.31
CA PRO A 20 -35.36 17.90 5.42
C PRO A 20 -34.93 17.37 4.04
N THR A 21 -35.88 17.23 3.12
CA THR A 21 -35.65 16.77 1.75
C THR A 21 -34.93 17.81 0.89
N LEU A 22 -35.20 19.10 1.11
CA LEU A 22 -34.53 20.21 0.43
C LEU A 22 -33.09 20.42 0.95
N CYS A 23 -32.85 20.23 2.25
CA CYS A 23 -31.51 20.30 2.85
C CYS A 23 -30.58 19.15 2.36
N LEU A 24 -31.14 18.02 1.92
CA LEU A 24 -30.42 16.90 1.28
C LEU A 24 -30.03 17.18 -0.18
N CYS A 25 -30.65 18.15 -0.85
CA CYS A 25 -30.32 18.55 -2.22
C CYS A 25 -29.24 19.64 -2.20
N GLN A 26 -27.97 19.22 -2.20
CA GLN A 26 -26.76 20.05 -2.09
C GLN A 26 -26.54 21.11 -3.20
N GLU A 27 -27.48 21.31 -4.15
CA GLU A 27 -27.22 22.08 -5.38
C GLU A 27 -28.11 23.29 -5.66
N SER A 28 -29.01 23.72 -4.77
CA SER A 28 -29.78 24.96 -5.03
C SER A 28 -30.16 25.72 -3.76
N VAL A 29 -29.17 26.41 -3.17
CA VAL A 29 -29.42 27.37 -2.10
C VAL A 29 -29.89 28.69 -2.69
N GLY A 30 -31.18 28.98 -2.54
CA GLY A 30 -31.63 30.36 -2.24
C GLY A 30 -32.77 30.95 -3.08
N THR A 31 -32.90 30.62 -4.37
CA THR A 31 -33.85 31.32 -5.26
C THR A 31 -34.87 30.46 -5.98
N ASP A 32 -34.60 29.16 -6.17
CA ASP A 32 -35.42 28.32 -7.07
C ASP A 32 -36.58 27.60 -6.35
N ILE A 33 -36.72 27.78 -5.04
CA ILE A 33 -37.69 27.05 -4.21
C ILE A 33 -38.95 27.91 -3.95
N LEU A 34 -38.83 29.24 -4.06
CA LEU A 34 -39.91 30.21 -3.80
C LEU A 34 -41.19 30.00 -4.64
N PRO A 35 -41.11 29.61 -5.93
CA PRO A 35 -42.31 29.37 -6.75
C PRO A 35 -43.13 28.14 -6.35
N PHE A 36 -42.58 27.25 -5.51
CA PHE A 36 -43.23 26.00 -5.11
C PHE A 36 -43.97 26.09 -3.77
N PHE A 37 -44.08 27.29 -3.18
CA PHE A 37 -44.78 27.48 -1.91
C PHE A 37 -46.28 27.74 -2.12
N PRO A 38 -47.17 27.05 -1.37
CA PRO A 38 -48.58 27.38 -1.37
C PRO A 38 -48.83 28.70 -0.63
N ASP A 39 -49.84 29.46 -1.09
CA ASP A 39 -50.18 30.84 -0.69
C ASP A 39 -50.42 31.05 0.83
N PHE A 40 -50.56 29.98 1.62
CA PHE A 40 -50.92 30.00 3.03
C PHE A 40 -49.77 29.70 4.01
N THR A 41 -48.53 29.68 3.54
CA THR A 41 -47.38 29.37 4.42
C THR A 41 -46.76 30.65 4.98
N GLU A 42 -46.77 30.82 6.30
CA GLU A 42 -46.08 31.93 6.94
C GLU A 42 -44.56 31.68 6.97
N ILE A 43 -43.75 32.71 6.64
CA ILE A 43 -42.28 32.65 6.67
C ILE A 43 -41.73 32.13 8.02
N LYS A 44 -42.48 32.30 9.11
CA LYS A 44 -42.12 31.86 10.46
C LYS A 44 -41.96 30.33 10.57
N ASP A 45 -42.72 29.56 9.81
CA ASP A 45 -42.71 28.09 9.87
C ASP A 45 -41.40 27.47 9.36
N PHE A 46 -40.57 28.26 8.66
CA PHE A 46 -39.30 27.85 8.06
C PHE A 46 -38.07 28.33 8.80
N LYS A 47 -38.24 29.24 9.76
CA LYS A 47 -37.12 29.86 10.46
C LYS A 47 -36.27 28.82 11.19
N ASP A 48 -36.92 27.95 11.97
CA ASP A 48 -36.22 27.00 12.82
C ASP A 48 -35.55 25.88 12.01
N PRO A 49 -36.20 25.22 11.03
CA PRO A 49 -35.55 24.16 10.27
C PRO A 49 -34.46 24.69 9.32
N LEU A 50 -34.57 25.94 8.82
CA LEU A 50 -33.48 26.59 8.09
C LEU A 50 -32.29 26.88 9.02
N CYS A 51 -32.55 27.39 10.22
CA CYS A 51 -31.50 27.60 11.22
C CYS A 51 -30.81 26.27 11.62
N GLU A 52 -31.55 25.16 11.72
CA GLU A 52 -30.99 23.83 11.95
C GLU A 52 -30.12 23.36 10.78
N CYS A 53 -30.61 23.44 9.53
CA CYS A 53 -29.85 23.08 8.34
C CYS A 53 -28.55 23.91 8.22
N LEU A 54 -28.61 25.22 8.47
CA LEU A 54 -27.42 26.09 8.48
C LEU A 54 -26.42 25.72 9.59
N LYS A 55 -26.90 25.35 10.78
CA LYS A 55 -26.04 24.87 11.88
C LYS A 55 -25.36 23.55 11.51
N GLU A 56 -26.09 22.60 10.94
CA GLU A 56 -25.54 21.33 10.47
C GLU A 56 -24.46 21.53 9.40
N HIS A 57 -24.68 22.42 8.44
CA HIS A 57 -23.67 22.78 7.45
C HIS A 57 -22.44 23.43 8.09
N SER A 58 -22.63 24.32 9.07
CA SER A 58 -21.51 24.91 9.82
C SER A 58 -20.68 23.84 10.54
N ILE A 59 -21.33 22.85 11.16
CA ILE A 59 -20.65 21.72 11.81
C ILE A 59 -19.88 20.89 10.78
N LYS A 60 -20.51 20.50 9.67
CA LYS A 60 -19.86 19.74 8.58
C LYS A 60 -18.65 20.48 8.01
N ILE A 61 -18.74 21.81 7.84
CA ILE A 61 -17.61 22.65 7.40
C ILE A 61 -16.49 22.60 8.43
N GLN A 62 -16.79 22.70 9.73
CA GLN A 62 -15.78 22.59 10.79
C GLN A 62 -15.12 21.21 10.83
N GLU A 63 -15.89 20.14 10.69
CA GLU A 63 -15.37 18.77 10.61
C GLU A 63 -14.45 18.59 9.40
N LEU A 64 -14.86 19.06 8.21
CA LEU A 64 -14.04 19.02 7.01
C LEU A 64 -12.76 19.85 7.17
N GLN A 65 -12.85 21.05 7.75
CA GLN A 65 -11.68 21.88 8.02
C GLN A 65 -10.72 21.21 9.01
N HIS A 66 -11.24 20.52 10.03
CA HIS A 66 -10.43 19.76 10.96
C HIS A 66 -9.75 18.57 10.26
N ALA A 67 -10.50 17.78 9.51
CA ALA A 67 -9.97 16.67 8.72
C ALA A 67 -8.89 17.12 7.72
N MET A 68 -9.07 18.28 7.06
CA MET A 68 -8.05 18.87 6.19
C MET A 68 -6.78 19.26 6.95
N LYS A 69 -6.92 19.85 8.15
CA LYS A 69 -5.76 20.21 9.00
C LYS A 69 -5.01 18.96 9.43
N ASP A 70 -5.70 17.93 9.90
CA ASP A 70 -5.11 16.68 10.36
C ASP A 70 -4.39 15.95 9.22
N ALA A 71 -5.03 15.87 8.04
CA ALA A 71 -4.41 15.32 6.84
C ALA A 71 -3.14 16.09 6.44
N THR A 72 -3.15 17.42 6.56
CA THR A 72 -1.99 18.27 6.25
C THR A 72 -0.84 18.01 7.22
N LEU A 73 -1.13 17.91 8.53
CA LEU A 73 -0.15 17.60 9.56
C LEU A 73 0.45 16.20 9.36
N MET A 74 -0.39 15.18 9.12
CA MET A 74 0.08 13.83 8.82
C MET A 74 0.97 13.80 7.58
N ALA A 75 0.56 14.48 6.50
CA ALA A 75 1.36 14.54 5.28
C ALA A 75 2.72 15.22 5.51
N GLN A 76 2.78 16.24 6.38
CA GLN A 76 4.04 16.86 6.77
C GLN A 76 4.92 15.89 7.56
N GLU A 77 4.37 15.20 8.56
CA GLU A 77 5.12 14.21 9.36
C GLU A 77 5.67 13.08 8.48
N ILE A 78 4.87 12.59 7.52
CA ILE A 78 5.31 11.57 6.55
C ILE A 78 6.49 12.09 5.72
N ARG A 79 6.43 13.34 5.21
CA ARG A 79 7.54 13.93 4.44
C ARG A 79 8.80 14.05 5.28
N GLU A 80 8.71 14.55 6.50
CA GLU A 80 9.85 14.69 7.41
C GLU A 80 10.46 13.32 7.77
N LYS A 81 9.63 12.31 8.05
CA LYS A 81 10.08 10.93 8.28
C LYS A 81 10.76 10.34 7.05
N THR A 82 10.20 10.57 5.86
CA THR A 82 10.76 10.08 4.59
C THR A 82 12.16 10.67 4.33
N GLU A 83 12.34 11.97 4.60
CA GLU A 83 13.63 12.63 4.49
C GLU A 83 14.65 12.05 5.49
N ARG A 84 14.27 11.87 6.76
CA ARG A 84 15.14 11.24 7.77
C ARG A 84 15.52 9.80 7.43
N LEU A 85 14.67 9.06 6.74
CA LEU A 85 14.96 7.69 6.31
C LEU A 85 15.99 7.64 5.17
N ARG A 86 16.13 8.69 4.37
CA ARG A 86 17.07 8.75 3.23
C ARG A 86 18.53 8.69 3.67
N ASP A 87 18.86 9.31 4.79
CA ASP A 87 20.23 9.40 5.29
C ASP A 87 20.57 8.31 6.32
N ARG A 88 19.69 7.32 6.47
CA ARG A 88 19.87 6.24 7.44
C ARG A 88 20.94 5.27 6.95
N VAL A 89 21.95 5.05 7.78
CA VAL A 89 23.01 4.07 7.51
C VAL A 89 22.75 2.79 8.30
N THR A 90 22.96 1.64 7.66
CA THR A 90 22.95 0.33 8.30
C THR A 90 24.39 -0.16 8.46
N VAL A 91 24.81 -0.43 9.70
CA VAL A 91 26.15 -0.98 9.98
C VAL A 91 26.07 -2.50 10.05
N VAL A 92 26.83 -3.17 9.19
CA VAL A 92 27.00 -4.63 9.17
C VAL A 92 28.32 -4.99 9.83
N LYS A 93 28.27 -5.83 10.86
CA LYS A 93 29.41 -6.32 11.62
C LYS A 93 29.86 -7.68 11.08
N ALA A 94 31.12 -8.03 11.34
CA ALA A 94 31.67 -9.33 10.94
C ALA A 94 30.92 -10.54 11.56
N GLY A 95 30.33 -10.35 12.75
CA GLY A 95 29.53 -11.37 13.42
C GLY A 95 28.05 -11.43 13.01
N ASP A 96 27.60 -10.58 12.08
CA ASP A 96 26.21 -10.60 11.65
C ASP A 96 25.94 -11.87 10.81
N VAL A 97 24.75 -12.43 11.01
CA VAL A 97 24.31 -13.71 10.43
C VAL A 97 23.06 -13.53 9.58
N CYS A 98 22.83 -14.47 8.67
CA CYS A 98 21.61 -14.55 7.89
C CYS A 98 20.43 -14.94 8.78
N ALA A 99 19.31 -14.19 8.70
CA ALA A 99 18.11 -14.44 9.48
C ALA A 99 17.34 -15.72 9.07
N LYS A 100 17.64 -16.30 7.89
CA LYS A 100 17.07 -17.58 7.44
C LYS A 100 17.88 -18.79 7.91
N CYS A 101 19.18 -18.80 7.62
CA CYS A 101 20.02 -19.99 7.82
C CYS A 101 21.01 -19.87 8.98
N GLU A 102 21.01 -18.75 9.71
CA GLU A 102 21.84 -18.47 10.89
C GLU A 102 23.37 -18.54 10.67
N ARG A 103 23.81 -18.65 9.41
CA ARG A 103 25.23 -18.66 9.04
C ARG A 103 25.76 -17.25 8.80
N SER A 104 27.08 -17.06 8.97
CA SER A 104 27.76 -15.78 8.75
C SER A 104 27.47 -15.21 7.35
N LEU A 105 27.32 -13.88 7.27
CA LEU A 105 27.14 -13.14 6.02
C LEU A 105 28.45 -13.02 5.20
N ILE A 106 29.61 -13.19 5.84
CA ILE A 106 30.90 -12.99 5.20
C ILE A 106 31.12 -14.00 4.08
N GLY A 107 31.66 -13.53 2.94
CA GLY A 107 32.06 -14.38 1.82
C GLY A 107 30.93 -14.76 0.87
N ARG A 108 29.71 -14.27 1.08
CA ARG A 108 28.55 -14.52 0.22
C ARG A 108 27.82 -13.20 -0.07
N PRO A 109 27.24 -13.01 -1.26
CA PRO A 109 26.35 -11.88 -1.51
C PRO A 109 25.17 -11.90 -0.53
N PHE A 110 24.85 -10.74 0.06
CA PHE A 110 23.78 -10.60 1.03
C PHE A 110 23.00 -9.31 0.83
N HIS A 111 21.75 -9.31 1.32
CA HIS A 111 20.88 -8.15 1.41
C HIS A 111 20.84 -7.64 2.86
N ALA A 112 20.90 -6.32 3.01
CA ALA A 112 20.80 -5.64 4.29
C ALA A 112 19.60 -4.71 4.31
N HIS A 113 18.60 -5.05 5.11
CA HIS A 113 17.40 -4.22 5.24
C HIS A 113 17.56 -3.19 6.37
N HIS A 114 16.85 -2.06 6.25
CA HIS A 114 16.84 -0.99 7.26
C HIS A 114 16.23 -1.42 8.62
N CYS A 115 15.49 -2.54 8.68
CA CYS A 115 15.04 -3.15 9.94
C CYS A 115 16.10 -4.04 10.61
N ARG A 116 17.33 -4.06 10.08
CA ARG A 116 18.49 -4.83 10.56
C ARG A 116 18.39 -6.35 10.43
N HIS A 117 17.45 -6.85 9.63
CA HIS A 117 17.51 -8.22 9.14
C HIS A 117 18.43 -8.32 7.93
N PHE A 118 19.23 -9.37 7.91
CA PHE A 118 20.19 -9.66 6.85
C PHE A 118 19.91 -11.03 6.27
N PHE A 119 20.05 -11.18 4.95
CA PHE A 119 19.83 -12.45 4.27
C PHE A 119 20.91 -12.68 3.25
N HIS A 120 21.42 -13.91 3.10
CA HIS A 120 22.15 -14.25 1.88
C HIS A 120 21.20 -14.07 0.69
N ARG A 121 21.75 -13.71 -0.48
CA ARG A 121 20.96 -13.51 -1.71
C ARG A 121 20.02 -14.69 -2.00
N GLU A 122 20.56 -15.91 -2.00
CA GLU A 122 19.79 -17.15 -2.20
C GLU A 122 18.74 -17.39 -1.11
N CYS A 123 19.06 -17.06 0.15
CA CYS A 123 18.12 -17.26 1.25
C CYS A 123 16.95 -16.29 1.12
N LEU A 124 17.22 -15.05 0.70
CA LEU A 124 16.17 -14.06 0.44
C LEU A 124 15.32 -14.46 -0.76
N GLU A 125 15.92 -14.94 -1.85
CA GLU A 125 15.18 -15.45 -3.02
C GLU A 125 14.16 -16.49 -2.59
N GLU A 126 14.61 -17.54 -1.90
CA GLU A 126 13.74 -18.61 -1.42
C GLU A 126 12.65 -18.12 -0.44
N GLU A 127 12.97 -17.19 0.47
CA GLU A 127 11.97 -16.62 1.40
C GLU A 127 10.94 -15.74 0.70
N MET A 128 11.34 -15.03 -0.35
CA MET A 128 10.43 -14.13 -1.07
C MET A 128 9.52 -14.88 -2.05
N MET A 129 9.94 -16.04 -2.57
CA MET A 129 9.20 -16.81 -3.57
C MET A 129 7.70 -17.01 -3.26
N PRO A 130 7.26 -17.36 -2.04
CA PRO A 130 5.83 -17.55 -1.73
C PRO A 130 4.99 -16.28 -1.88
N PHE A 131 5.62 -15.11 -1.80
CA PHE A 131 4.96 -13.80 -1.74
C PHE A 131 4.99 -13.05 -3.07
N LEU A 132 5.77 -13.51 -4.04
CA LEU A 132 5.82 -12.94 -5.37
C LEU A 132 4.59 -13.37 -6.20
N SER A 133 4.09 -12.48 -7.06
CA SER A 133 3.08 -12.85 -8.05
C SER A 133 3.65 -13.84 -9.08
N GLU A 134 2.79 -14.61 -9.75
CA GLU A 134 3.22 -15.57 -10.78
C GLU A 134 4.01 -14.88 -11.92
N GLU A 135 3.64 -13.65 -12.28
CA GLU A 135 4.38 -12.85 -13.26
C GLU A 135 5.80 -12.52 -12.77
N LEU A 136 5.94 -12.09 -11.51
CA LEU A 136 7.25 -11.78 -10.92
C LEU A 136 8.10 -13.04 -10.74
N LYS A 137 7.51 -14.18 -10.37
CA LYS A 137 8.19 -15.48 -10.31
C LYS A 137 8.74 -15.90 -11.69
N ALA A 138 7.91 -15.81 -12.72
CA ALA A 138 8.33 -16.13 -14.08
C ALA A 138 9.46 -15.18 -14.55
N ARG A 139 9.34 -13.89 -14.25
CA ARG A 139 10.39 -12.90 -14.56
C ARG A 139 11.69 -13.18 -13.81
N LEU A 140 11.62 -13.50 -12.51
CA LEU A 140 12.79 -13.82 -11.69
C LEU A 140 13.53 -15.04 -12.23
N THR A 141 12.81 -16.11 -12.59
CA THR A 141 13.42 -17.33 -13.14
C THR A 141 14.11 -17.09 -14.50
N ASP A 142 13.54 -16.25 -15.37
CA ASP A 142 14.19 -15.85 -16.64
C ASP A 142 15.44 -14.98 -16.41
N LEU A 143 15.37 -14.03 -15.48
CA LEU A 143 16.52 -13.20 -15.09
C LEU A 143 17.64 -14.05 -14.49
N GLU A 144 17.35 -15.00 -13.60
CA GLU A 144 18.33 -15.92 -13.04
C GLU A 144 18.99 -16.80 -14.12
N ALA A 145 18.21 -17.31 -15.08
CA ALA A 145 18.75 -18.07 -16.21
C ALA A 145 19.69 -17.20 -17.07
N THR A 146 19.30 -15.95 -17.31
CA THR A 146 20.12 -14.98 -18.03
C THR A 146 21.39 -14.62 -17.28
N GLU A 147 21.32 -14.41 -15.97
CA GLU A 147 22.45 -14.13 -15.08
C GLU A 147 23.46 -15.28 -15.12
N LYS A 148 23.00 -16.53 -14.95
CA LYS A 148 23.85 -17.73 -15.04
C LYS A 148 24.56 -17.84 -16.38
N ARG A 149 23.84 -17.57 -17.49
CA ARG A 149 24.42 -17.56 -18.85
C ARG A 149 25.49 -16.48 -19.01
N LEU A 150 25.23 -15.25 -18.55
CA LEU A 150 26.19 -14.15 -18.63
C LEU A 150 27.42 -14.41 -17.75
N PHE A 151 27.22 -14.94 -16.55
CA PHE A 151 28.31 -15.33 -15.66
C PHE A 151 29.22 -16.39 -16.27
N ALA A 152 28.66 -17.42 -16.91
CA ALA A 152 29.44 -18.42 -17.63
C ALA A 152 30.24 -17.83 -18.80
N GLN A 153 29.67 -16.87 -19.54
CA GLN A 153 30.37 -16.16 -20.61
C GLN A 153 31.53 -15.31 -20.08
N LEU A 154 31.36 -14.66 -18.92
CA LEU A 154 32.42 -13.87 -18.27
C LEU A 154 33.56 -14.77 -17.79
N GLN A 155 33.25 -15.90 -17.15
CA GLN A 155 34.28 -16.86 -16.74
C GLN A 155 35.06 -17.46 -17.92
N ALA A 156 34.39 -17.71 -19.04
CA ALA A 156 35.06 -18.20 -20.24
C ALA A 156 36.00 -17.15 -20.86
N ALA A 157 35.63 -15.86 -20.80
CA ALA A 157 36.44 -14.76 -21.30
C ALA A 157 37.71 -14.53 -20.45
N ASP A 158 37.64 -14.67 -19.12
CA ASP A 158 38.82 -14.52 -18.24
C ASP A 158 39.90 -15.59 -18.47
N ARG A 159 39.54 -16.75 -19.04
CA ARG A 159 40.51 -17.83 -19.35
C ARG A 159 41.32 -17.56 -20.62
N VAL A 160 40.92 -16.62 -21.46
CA VAL A 160 41.59 -16.27 -22.72
C VAL A 160 41.85 -14.77 -22.72
N PRO A 161 43.07 -14.31 -22.39
CA PRO A 161 43.39 -12.88 -22.38
C PRO A 161 43.44 -12.38 -23.84
N SER A 162 42.30 -11.93 -24.36
CA SER A 162 42.17 -11.32 -25.67
C SER A 162 41.82 -9.84 -25.52
N ALA A 163 42.53 -8.99 -26.25
CA ALA A 163 42.64 -7.53 -26.10
C ALA A 163 41.37 -6.71 -26.48
N SER A 164 40.18 -7.30 -26.48
CA SER A 164 38.93 -6.59 -26.78
C SER A 164 38.19 -6.18 -25.50
N ASP A 165 38.77 -5.23 -24.76
CA ASP A 165 38.23 -4.72 -23.49
C ASP A 165 36.79 -4.16 -23.61
N LYS A 166 36.40 -3.65 -24.78
CA LYS A 166 35.05 -3.08 -24.97
C LYS A 166 33.93 -4.13 -24.89
N PHE A 167 34.18 -5.35 -25.37
CA PHE A 167 33.14 -6.39 -25.40
C PHE A 167 32.99 -7.08 -24.05
N THR A 168 34.07 -7.20 -23.28
CA THR A 168 34.04 -7.69 -21.90
C THR A 168 33.35 -6.68 -20.99
N ASP A 169 33.59 -5.38 -21.17
CA ASP A 169 32.91 -4.32 -20.42
C ASP A 169 31.41 -4.27 -20.68
N GLU A 170 30.97 -4.39 -21.95
CA GLU A 170 29.54 -4.44 -22.27
C GLU A 170 28.86 -5.66 -21.62
N ARG A 171 29.54 -6.81 -21.61
CA ARG A 171 29.03 -8.02 -20.93
C ARG A 171 28.94 -7.86 -19.42
N LYS A 172 29.95 -7.26 -18.79
CA LYS A 172 29.92 -6.94 -17.35
C LYS A 172 28.78 -5.98 -17.02
N ALA A 173 28.57 -4.96 -17.83
CA ALA A 173 27.46 -4.01 -17.67
C ALA A 173 26.10 -4.71 -17.78
N ARG A 174 25.92 -5.61 -18.77
CA ARG A 174 24.71 -6.42 -18.90
C ARG A 174 24.49 -7.34 -17.70
N PHE A 175 25.55 -7.98 -17.21
CA PHE A 175 25.49 -8.83 -16.00
C PHE A 175 25.03 -8.01 -14.79
N MET A 176 25.66 -6.87 -14.53
CA MET A 176 25.28 -5.97 -13.44
C MET A 176 23.83 -5.50 -13.56
N LYS A 177 23.36 -5.17 -14.77
CA LYS A 177 21.97 -4.78 -14.99
C LYS A 177 20.99 -5.90 -14.57
N VAL A 178 21.25 -7.13 -15.00
CA VAL A 178 20.40 -8.29 -14.65
C VAL A 178 20.42 -8.53 -13.14
N THR A 179 21.60 -8.49 -12.50
CA THR A 179 21.71 -8.63 -11.04
C THR A 179 20.94 -7.52 -10.30
N CYS A 180 20.98 -6.26 -10.78
CA CYS A 180 20.19 -5.17 -10.21
C CYS A 180 18.68 -5.43 -10.34
N GLU A 181 18.21 -5.88 -11.51
CA GLU A 181 16.79 -6.20 -11.71
C GLU A 181 16.32 -7.33 -10.77
N ILE A 182 17.15 -8.36 -10.56
CA ILE A 182 16.85 -9.41 -9.58
C ILE A 182 16.77 -8.83 -8.17
N ASN A 183 17.77 -8.05 -7.77
CA ASN A 183 17.81 -7.42 -6.45
C ASN A 183 16.64 -6.44 -6.23
N GLU A 184 16.14 -5.78 -7.27
CA GLU A 184 14.95 -4.94 -7.18
C GLU A 184 13.69 -5.77 -6.90
N ILE A 185 13.56 -6.97 -7.48
CA ILE A 185 12.41 -7.85 -7.23
C ILE A 185 12.43 -8.36 -5.79
N ILE A 186 13.55 -8.96 -5.36
CA ILE A 186 13.64 -9.64 -4.06
C ILE A 186 13.95 -8.68 -2.89
N GLY A 187 14.60 -7.56 -3.16
CA GLY A 187 15.09 -6.61 -2.15
C GLY A 187 14.11 -5.52 -1.77
N THR A 188 12.91 -5.49 -2.37
CA THR A 188 11.89 -4.45 -2.09
C THR A 188 11.53 -4.35 -0.61
N GLN A 189 11.37 -5.50 0.05
CA GLN A 189 10.87 -5.57 1.43
C GLN A 189 11.58 -6.69 2.19
N CYS A 190 11.58 -6.60 3.52
CA CYS A 190 12.06 -7.70 4.36
C CYS A 190 10.91 -8.69 4.60
N PRO A 191 11.10 -10.00 4.38
CA PRO A 191 10.04 -11.00 4.58
C PRO A 191 9.61 -11.15 6.04
N LEU A 192 10.44 -10.75 7.02
CA LEU A 192 10.16 -10.88 8.45
C LEU A 192 9.50 -9.66 9.10
N CYS A 193 9.65 -8.47 8.50
CA CYS A 193 9.25 -7.20 9.13
C CYS A 193 8.51 -6.24 8.17
N GLY A 194 8.38 -6.60 6.89
CA GLY A 194 7.74 -5.79 5.84
C GLY A 194 6.23 -6.04 5.74
N LEU A 195 5.61 -5.53 4.67
CA LEU A 195 4.17 -5.72 4.43
C LEU A 195 3.81 -7.20 4.28
N THR A 196 4.71 -7.95 3.64
CA THR A 196 4.62 -9.41 3.52
C THR A 196 4.40 -10.11 4.86
N ALA A 197 5.09 -9.67 5.93
CA ALA A 197 4.92 -10.24 7.26
C ALA A 197 3.57 -9.84 7.88
N ILE A 198 3.08 -8.63 7.59
CA ILE A 198 1.79 -8.14 8.08
C ILE A 198 0.64 -8.94 7.46
N GLU A 199 0.71 -9.25 6.17
CA GLU A 199 -0.27 -10.09 5.47
C GLU A 199 -0.36 -11.53 6.02
N LEU A 200 0.65 -11.98 6.77
CA LEU A 200 0.65 -13.29 7.42
C LEU A 200 -0.03 -13.28 8.79
N ILE A 201 -0.23 -12.12 9.42
CA ILE A 201 -0.80 -12.04 10.78
C ILE A 201 -2.20 -12.64 10.83
N ASP A 202 -3.00 -12.40 9.79
CA ASP A 202 -4.38 -12.89 9.71
C ASP A 202 -4.48 -14.32 9.15
N LYS A 203 -3.36 -14.95 8.79
CA LYS A 203 -3.36 -16.32 8.28
C LYS A 203 -3.25 -17.33 9.43
N PRO A 204 -4.09 -18.37 9.43
CA PRO A 204 -3.98 -19.43 10.43
C PRO A 204 -2.63 -20.13 10.32
N PHE A 205 -2.03 -20.45 11.47
CA PHE A 205 -0.74 -21.15 11.55
C PHE A 205 -0.78 -22.56 10.96
N PHE A 206 -1.95 -23.18 11.00
CA PHE A 206 -2.22 -24.52 10.49
C PHE A 206 -3.26 -24.45 9.38
N THR A 207 -3.12 -25.33 8.38
CA THR A 207 -4.27 -25.69 7.57
C THR A 207 -5.29 -26.44 8.43
N GLU A 208 -6.54 -26.50 8.00
CA GLU A 208 -7.59 -27.24 8.72
C GLU A 208 -7.18 -28.71 8.96
N GLU A 209 -6.60 -29.36 7.95
CA GLU A 209 -6.05 -30.71 8.03
C GLU A 209 -4.90 -30.84 9.04
N GLN A 210 -3.99 -29.87 9.10
CA GLN A 210 -2.87 -29.88 10.05
C GLN A 210 -3.36 -29.63 11.49
N PHE A 211 -4.37 -28.77 11.64
CA PHE A 211 -4.98 -28.50 12.92
C PHE A 211 -5.71 -29.73 13.46
N GLU A 212 -6.46 -30.45 12.62
CA GLU A 212 -7.09 -31.71 12.99
C GLU A 212 -6.05 -32.76 13.40
N ALA A 213 -4.99 -32.93 12.60
CA ALA A 213 -3.93 -33.88 12.92
C ALA A 213 -3.17 -33.54 14.23
N ASP A 214 -2.91 -32.25 14.49
CA ASP A 214 -2.33 -31.80 15.75
C ASP A 214 -3.30 -32.06 16.91
N HIS A 215 -4.57 -31.70 16.76
CA HIS A 215 -5.61 -31.93 17.77
C HIS A 215 -5.73 -33.41 18.14
N GLU A 216 -5.80 -34.31 17.16
CA GLU A 216 -5.84 -35.77 17.37
C GLU A 216 -4.60 -36.28 18.11
N SER A 217 -3.43 -35.67 17.90
CA SER A 217 -2.19 -36.09 18.59
C SER A 217 -2.19 -35.78 20.09
N TRP A 218 -3.09 -34.91 20.56
CA TRP A 218 -3.26 -34.55 21.98
C TRP A 218 -4.42 -35.30 22.65
N GLU A 219 -5.25 -36.01 21.88
CA GLU A 219 -6.26 -36.92 22.42
C GLU A 219 -5.58 -38.23 22.90
N ILE A 220 -5.18 -38.22 24.17
CA ILE A 220 -4.70 -39.39 24.93
C ILE A 220 -5.88 -40.24 25.38
#